data_AF-A0A7C7PTF7-F1
#
_entry.id   AF-A0A7C7PTF7-F1
#
_cell.length_a   1.000
_cell.length_b   1.000
_cell.length_c   1.000
_cell.angle_alpha   90.00
_cell.angle_beta   90.00
_cell.angle_gamma   90.00
#
_symmetry.space_group_name_H-M   'P 1'
#
loop_
_entity.id
_entity.type
_entity.pdbx_description
1 polymer ?
#
loop_
_entity_poly.entity_id
_entity_poly.type
_entity_poly.pdbx_seq_one_letter_code
_entity_poly.pdbx_strand_id
1 'polypeptide(L)'
;MEFPVCSFDLKSGIFCPKCEAKIRSGEVTELDVQVMKLLQELERSISQLGGLSYRKSVQSGEVVFVVLGEGSLARLTPPQQAMVRKKISEKLKANVRLVEDSRDINKFIQSLVAPARITMVNRIWLPDQSEEMRVVLNDERSLRIRREVVEDVVGRVKGVTVRIDFERRGRRRGF
;
A
#
# COMPACT_ATOMS: atom_id res chain seq x y z
N MET A 1 -15.64 9.67 -1.80
CA MET A 1 -14.22 9.32 -1.66
C MET A 1 -13.37 10.50 -2.07
N GLU A 2 -12.22 10.69 -1.44
CA GLU A 2 -11.21 11.65 -1.89
C GLU A 2 -10.21 10.94 -2.82
N PHE A 3 -10.01 11.49 -4.03
CA PHE A 3 -9.10 10.97 -5.04
C PHE A 3 -8.08 12.06 -5.45
N PRO A 4 -6.86 11.68 -5.88
CA PRO A 4 -5.86 12.62 -6.39
C PRO A 4 -6.22 13.23 -7.75
N VAL A 5 -7.26 12.73 -8.42
CA VAL A 5 -7.82 13.22 -9.69
C VAL A 5 -9.29 13.59 -9.52
N CYS A 6 -9.81 14.41 -10.44
CA CYS A 6 -11.21 14.84 -10.41
C CYS A 6 -12.17 13.65 -10.59
N SER A 7 -13.22 13.60 -9.76
CA SER A 7 -14.23 12.55 -9.80
C SER A 7 -15.05 12.55 -11.10
N PHE A 8 -15.18 13.70 -11.76
CA PHE A 8 -15.81 13.84 -13.07
C PHE A 8 -14.97 13.21 -14.19
N ASP A 9 -13.66 13.44 -14.18
CA ASP A 9 -12.71 12.87 -15.15
C ASP A 9 -12.68 11.34 -15.07
N LEU A 10 -12.72 10.79 -13.84
CA LEU A 10 -12.84 9.34 -13.64
C LEU A 10 -14.12 8.75 -14.23
N LYS A 11 -15.25 9.47 -14.14
CA LYS A 11 -16.54 9.02 -14.69
C LYS A 11 -16.60 9.14 -16.21
N SER A 12 -16.15 10.27 -16.75
CA SER A 12 -16.20 10.55 -18.19
C SER A 12 -15.12 9.79 -18.97
N GLY A 13 -14.01 9.43 -18.31
CA GLY A 13 -12.81 8.91 -18.97
C GLY A 13 -12.02 9.98 -19.72
N ILE A 14 -12.44 11.24 -19.65
CA ILE A 14 -11.78 12.39 -20.28
C ILE A 14 -11.11 13.19 -19.17
N PHE A 15 -9.77 13.24 -19.20
CA PHE A 15 -8.99 13.93 -18.19
C PHE A 15 -8.81 15.40 -18.56
N CYS A 16 -9.05 16.29 -17.60
CA CYS A 16 -8.70 17.70 -17.75
C CYS A 16 -7.16 17.86 -17.77
N PRO A 17 -6.64 19.00 -18.26
CA PRO A 17 -5.19 19.20 -18.37
C PRO A 17 -4.41 18.98 -17.07
N LYS A 18 -5.02 19.28 -15.91
CA LYS A 18 -4.42 19.05 -14.59
C LYS A 18 -4.28 17.56 -14.26
N CYS A 19 -5.34 16.77 -14.49
CA CYS A 19 -5.30 15.33 -14.25
C CYS A 19 -4.40 14.62 -15.27
N GLU A 20 -4.42 15.08 -16.53
CA GLU A 20 -3.54 14.55 -17.57
C GLU A 20 -2.06 14.81 -17.24
N ALA A 21 -1.71 15.98 -16.70
CA ALA A 21 -0.36 16.26 -16.24
C ALA A 21 0.12 15.28 -15.16
N LYS A 22 -0.76 14.91 -14.20
CA LYS A 22 -0.44 13.91 -13.17
C LYS A 22 -0.24 12.50 -13.73
N ILE A 23 -0.98 12.15 -14.77
CA ILE A 23 -0.82 10.87 -15.47
C ILE A 23 0.49 10.87 -16.26
N ARG A 24 0.78 11.95 -16.98
CA ARG A 24 2.01 12.13 -17.76
C ARG A 24 3.26 12.18 -16.89
N SER A 25 3.19 12.76 -15.69
CA SER A 25 4.31 12.78 -14.74
C SER A 25 4.55 11.44 -14.05
N GLY A 26 3.62 10.48 -14.18
CA GLY A 26 3.66 9.20 -13.46
C GLY A 26 3.24 9.30 -11.99
N GLU A 27 2.71 10.45 -11.53
CA GLU A 27 2.11 10.59 -10.20
C GLU A 27 0.87 9.69 -10.08
N VAL A 28 0.11 9.55 -11.17
CA VAL A 28 -1.07 8.69 -11.30
C VAL A 28 -0.87 7.71 -12.44
N THR A 29 -0.79 6.42 -12.12
CA THR A 29 -0.63 5.34 -13.10
C THR A 29 -1.96 4.87 -13.67
N GLU A 30 -1.92 4.09 -14.76
CA GLU A 30 -3.12 3.46 -15.30
C GLU A 30 -3.78 2.52 -14.28
N LEU A 31 -2.99 1.81 -13.47
CA LEU A 31 -3.47 1.00 -12.37
C LEU A 31 -4.24 1.86 -11.36
N ASP A 32 -3.72 3.04 -11.01
CA ASP A 32 -4.42 3.97 -10.12
C ASP A 32 -5.77 4.37 -10.70
N VAL A 33 -5.83 4.73 -11.99
CA VAL A 33 -7.08 5.08 -12.68
C VAL A 33 -8.09 3.93 -12.64
N GLN A 34 -7.66 2.70 -12.92
CA GLN A 34 -8.54 1.53 -12.89
C GLN A 34 -9.08 1.26 -11.49
N VAL A 35 -8.23 1.31 -10.46
CA VAL A 35 -8.64 1.10 -9.07
C VAL A 35 -9.58 2.21 -8.60
N MET A 36 -9.29 3.48 -8.91
CA MET A 36 -10.15 4.61 -8.55
C MET A 36 -11.55 4.50 -9.16
N LYS A 37 -11.66 4.09 -10.43
CA LYS A 37 -12.96 3.83 -11.08
C LYS A 37 -13.74 2.73 -10.35
N LEU A 38 -13.09 1.62 -10.01
CA LEU A 38 -13.73 0.52 -9.28
C LEU A 38 -14.21 0.92 -7.89
N LEU A 39 -13.40 1.71 -7.16
CA LEU A 39 -13.76 2.24 -5.86
C LEU A 39 -14.97 3.19 -5.96
N GLN A 40 -15.02 4.03 -7.01
CA GLN A 40 -16.15 4.94 -7.26
C GLN A 40 -17.44 4.19 -7.63
N GLU A 41 -17.34 3.07 -8.37
CA GLU A 41 -18.49 2.21 -8.64
C GLU A 41 -19.02 1.57 -7.34
N LEU A 42 -18.11 1.07 -6.49
CA LEU A 42 -18.44 0.46 -5.21
C LEU A 42 -19.06 1.45 -4.21
N GLU A 43 -18.69 2.73 -4.28
CA GLU A 43 -19.24 3.79 -3.42
C GLU A 43 -20.77 3.89 -3.52
N ARG A 44 -21.36 3.52 -4.67
CA ARG A 44 -22.83 3.46 -4.83
C ARG A 44 -23.49 2.38 -3.98
N SER A 45 -22.74 1.31 -3.66
CA SER A 45 -23.21 0.16 -2.87
C SER A 45 -22.77 0.18 -1.41
N ILE A 46 -21.67 0.89 -1.10
CA ILE A 46 -21.08 0.98 0.23
C ILE A 46 -20.92 2.47 0.56
N SER A 47 -21.89 3.06 1.27
CA SER A 47 -21.89 4.49 1.58
C SER A 47 -20.70 4.91 2.45
N GLN A 48 -20.18 4.01 3.29
CA GLN A 48 -18.97 4.23 4.09
C GLN A 48 -17.75 4.51 3.21
N LEU A 49 -17.76 4.08 1.94
CA LEU A 49 -16.67 4.41 1.03
C LEU A 49 -16.48 5.90 0.88
N GLY A 50 -17.55 6.69 0.96
CA GLY A 50 -17.53 8.14 0.76
C GLY A 50 -16.51 8.89 1.61
N GLY A 51 -16.25 8.42 2.83
CA GLY A 51 -15.32 9.04 3.78
C GLY A 51 -13.87 8.55 3.71
N LEU A 52 -13.51 7.67 2.77
CA LEU A 52 -12.13 7.21 2.60
C LEU A 52 -11.35 8.12 1.65
N SER A 53 -10.04 8.16 1.88
CA SER A 53 -9.07 8.84 1.02
C SER A 53 -8.24 7.79 0.28
N TYR A 54 -8.14 7.90 -1.03
CA TYR A 54 -7.26 7.06 -1.85
C TYR A 54 -5.90 7.72 -1.99
N ARG A 55 -4.81 6.94 -1.87
CA ARG A 55 -3.45 7.44 -2.01
C ARG A 55 -2.77 6.94 -3.27
N LYS A 56 -2.62 5.62 -3.41
CA LYS A 56 -1.88 5.00 -4.51
C LYS A 56 -2.23 3.52 -4.65
N SER A 57 -1.98 2.97 -5.82
CA SER A 57 -2.02 1.55 -6.10
C SER A 57 -0.68 1.09 -6.66
N VAL A 58 -0.18 -0.01 -6.11
CA VAL A 58 1.12 -0.57 -6.50
C VAL A 58 0.93 -2.04 -6.82
N GLN A 59 1.26 -2.43 -8.04
CA GLN A 59 1.41 -3.82 -8.40
C GLN A 59 2.86 -4.25 -8.18
N SER A 60 3.04 -5.27 -7.36
CA SER A 60 4.34 -5.86 -7.06
C SER A 60 4.21 -7.39 -7.02
N GLY A 61 4.86 -8.06 -7.96
CA GLY A 61 4.60 -9.48 -8.27
C GLY A 61 3.14 -9.69 -8.72
N GLU A 62 2.47 -10.68 -8.13
CA GLU A 62 1.07 -11.03 -8.41
C GLU A 62 0.05 -10.29 -7.52
N VAL A 63 0.53 -9.36 -6.68
CA VAL A 63 -0.30 -8.65 -5.69
C VAL A 63 -0.42 -7.18 -6.04
N VAL A 64 -1.66 -6.68 -6.04
CA VAL A 64 -2.02 -5.27 -6.13
C VAL A 64 -2.30 -4.74 -4.72
N PHE A 65 -1.46 -3.82 -4.27
CA PHE A 65 -1.63 -3.08 -3.03
C PHE A 65 -2.45 -1.83 -3.32
N VAL A 66 -3.58 -1.69 -2.65
CA VAL A 66 -4.40 -0.48 -2.67
C VAL A 66 -4.16 0.27 -1.38
N VAL A 67 -3.47 1.40 -1.50
CA VAL A 67 -3.08 2.27 -0.39
C VAL A 67 -4.15 3.33 -0.19
N LEU A 68 -4.77 3.30 0.99
CA LEU A 68 -5.80 4.22 1.43
C LEU A 68 -5.24 5.13 2.52
N GLY A 69 -5.86 6.28 2.80
CA GLY A 69 -5.41 7.18 3.85
C GLY A 69 -5.51 6.56 5.24
N GLU A 70 -4.72 7.07 6.18
CA GLU A 70 -4.72 6.63 7.58
C GLU A 70 -6.14 6.62 8.18
N GLY A 71 -6.52 5.53 8.84
CA GLY A 71 -7.84 5.35 9.46
C GLY A 71 -8.99 5.08 8.48
N SER A 72 -8.72 4.93 7.19
CA SER A 72 -9.74 4.63 6.18
C SER A 72 -10.28 3.19 6.28
N LEU A 73 -9.42 2.20 6.53
CA LEU A 73 -9.84 0.80 6.69
C LEU A 73 -10.60 0.59 8.00
N ALA A 74 -10.26 1.32 9.06
CA ALA A 74 -10.99 1.26 10.33
C ALA A 74 -12.48 1.69 10.19
N ARG A 75 -12.82 2.48 9.17
CA ARG A 75 -14.20 2.89 8.86
C ARG A 75 -15.01 1.81 8.14
N LEU A 76 -14.34 0.77 7.64
CA LEU A 76 -14.97 -0.35 6.94
C LEU A 76 -14.99 -1.58 7.84
N THR A 77 -16.15 -2.21 7.94
CA THR A 77 -16.28 -3.51 8.62
C THR A 77 -15.49 -4.58 7.85
N PRO A 78 -15.02 -5.67 8.51
CA PRO A 78 -14.30 -6.75 7.82
C PRO A 78 -15.02 -7.33 6.59
N PRO A 79 -16.36 -7.52 6.59
CA PRO A 79 -17.11 -7.92 5.40
C PRO A 79 -17.05 -6.88 4.27
N GLN A 80 -17.13 -5.58 4.57
CA GLN A 80 -17.02 -4.52 3.56
C GLN A 80 -15.62 -4.48 2.95
N GLN A 81 -14.58 -4.60 3.78
CA GLN A 81 -13.21 -4.70 3.27
C GLN A 81 -13.03 -5.94 2.36
N ALA A 82 -13.63 -7.08 2.73
CA ALA A 82 -13.59 -8.29 1.91
C ALA A 82 -14.32 -8.10 0.58
N MET A 83 -15.47 -7.43 0.58
CA MET A 83 -16.22 -7.11 -0.64
C MET A 83 -15.43 -6.20 -1.57
N VAL A 84 -14.80 -5.14 -1.04
CA VAL A 84 -13.92 -4.24 -1.81
C VAL A 84 -12.76 -5.02 -2.43
N ARG A 85 -12.04 -5.82 -1.62
CA ARG A 85 -10.94 -6.68 -2.11
C ARG A 85 -11.41 -7.60 -3.23
N LYS A 86 -12.53 -8.31 -3.02
CA LYS A 86 -13.06 -9.28 -3.98
C LYS A 86 -13.40 -8.60 -5.30
N LYS A 87 -14.12 -7.47 -5.28
CA LYS A 87 -14.54 -6.79 -6.51
C LYS A 87 -13.36 -6.26 -7.32
N ILE A 88 -12.36 -5.68 -6.65
CA ILE A 88 -11.15 -5.20 -7.32
C ILE A 88 -10.36 -6.39 -7.87
N SER A 89 -10.24 -7.47 -7.10
CA SER A 89 -9.53 -8.68 -7.50
C SER A 89 -10.16 -9.37 -8.72
N GLU A 90 -11.49 -9.47 -8.77
CA GLU A 90 -12.22 -10.02 -9.93
C GLU A 90 -11.98 -9.20 -11.20
N LYS A 91 -11.96 -7.87 -11.09
CA LYS A 91 -11.76 -7.01 -12.25
C LYS A 91 -10.32 -6.99 -12.73
N LEU A 92 -9.36 -6.92 -11.80
CA LEU A 92 -7.93 -6.86 -12.12
C LEU A 92 -7.29 -8.24 -12.33
N LYS A 93 -8.01 -9.33 -12.04
CA LYS A 93 -7.51 -10.71 -12.07
C LYS A 93 -6.20 -10.90 -11.28
N ALA A 94 -6.08 -10.18 -10.17
CA ALA A 94 -4.88 -10.16 -9.32
C ALA A 94 -5.27 -10.23 -7.85
N ASN A 95 -4.36 -10.68 -7.00
CA ASN A 95 -4.58 -10.68 -5.56
C ASN A 95 -4.55 -9.25 -5.03
N VAL A 96 -5.57 -8.82 -4.28
CA VAL A 96 -5.67 -7.45 -3.79
C VAL A 96 -5.47 -7.38 -2.29
N ARG A 97 -4.55 -6.54 -1.85
CA ARG A 97 -4.34 -6.22 -0.44
C ARG A 97 -4.63 -4.74 -0.19
N LEU A 98 -5.57 -4.46 0.71
CA LEU A 98 -5.81 -3.10 1.16
C LEU A 98 -4.86 -2.77 2.30
N VAL A 99 -4.24 -1.60 2.25
CA VAL A 99 -3.33 -1.12 3.29
C VAL A 99 -3.59 0.36 3.57
N GLU A 100 -3.28 0.78 4.79
CA GLU A 100 -3.35 2.19 5.18
C GLU A 100 -1.98 2.83 5.06
N ASP A 101 -1.97 4.00 4.42
CA ASP A 101 -0.89 4.95 4.46
C ASP A 101 -0.77 5.55 5.87
N SER A 102 0.43 5.99 6.22
CA SER A 102 0.66 6.79 7.41
C SER A 102 1.81 7.75 7.20
N ARG A 103 1.78 8.91 7.87
CA ARG A 103 2.92 9.83 7.90
C ARG A 103 4.14 9.19 8.57
N ASP A 104 3.91 8.31 9.53
CA ASP A 104 4.95 7.48 10.14
C ASP A 104 5.23 6.28 9.23
N ILE A 105 6.43 6.25 8.65
CA ILE A 105 6.86 5.15 7.79
C ILE A 105 6.83 3.80 8.52
N ASN A 106 7.11 3.77 9.82
CA ASN A 106 7.11 2.52 10.59
C ASN A 106 5.69 1.95 10.68
N LYS A 107 4.68 2.81 10.86
CA LYS A 107 3.27 2.38 10.82
C LYS A 107 2.85 1.88 9.45
N PHE A 108 3.29 2.55 8.38
CA PHE A 108 3.04 2.11 7.02
C PHE A 108 3.66 0.73 6.74
N ILE A 109 4.93 0.53 7.12
CA ILE A 109 5.58 -0.78 6.98
C ILE A 109 4.85 -1.82 7.83
N GLN A 110 4.46 -1.47 9.06
CA GLN A 110 3.71 -2.36 9.94
C GLN A 110 2.37 -2.81 9.32
N SER A 111 1.69 -1.95 8.56
CA SER A 111 0.43 -2.30 7.86
C SER A 111 0.65 -3.29 6.72
N LEU A 112 1.82 -3.26 6.06
CA LEU A 112 2.23 -4.19 5.02
C LEU A 112 2.65 -5.56 5.57
N VAL A 113 3.40 -5.57 6.67
CA VAL A 113 4.03 -6.79 7.20
C VAL A 113 3.14 -7.56 8.19
N ALA A 114 2.07 -6.95 8.69
CA ALA A 114 1.13 -7.61 9.61
C ALA A 114 0.71 -9.00 9.08
N PRO A 115 0.73 -10.07 9.91
CA PRO A 115 0.88 -10.07 11.38
C PRO A 115 2.33 -10.04 11.92
N ALA A 116 3.36 -10.02 11.06
CA ALA A 116 4.73 -9.82 11.52
C ALA A 116 4.85 -8.48 12.25
N ARG A 117 5.72 -8.41 13.25
CA ARG A 117 5.93 -7.20 14.07
C ARG A 117 7.33 -6.67 13.84
N ILE A 118 7.42 -5.36 13.65
CA ILE A 118 8.69 -4.65 13.63
C ILE A 118 9.28 -4.70 15.05
N THR A 119 10.50 -5.23 15.17
CA THR A 119 11.24 -5.28 16.44
C THR A 119 12.33 -4.21 16.50
N MET A 120 12.92 -3.87 15.35
CA MET A 120 13.96 -2.85 15.26
C MET A 120 13.89 -2.10 13.94
N VAL A 121 14.20 -0.81 13.99
CA VAL A 121 14.34 0.06 12.82
C VAL A 121 15.65 0.82 12.97
N ASN A 122 16.55 0.65 12.01
CA ASN A 122 17.82 1.36 11.96
C ASN A 122 17.94 2.14 10.66
N ARG A 123 18.45 3.37 10.72
CA ARG A 123 18.85 4.14 9.54
C ARG A 123 20.35 3.99 9.33
N ILE A 124 20.74 3.53 8.15
CA ILE A 124 22.12 3.30 7.76
C ILE A 124 22.48 4.40 6.75
N TRP A 125 23.48 5.21 7.11
CA TRP A 125 24.08 6.17 6.19
C TRP A 125 25.19 5.49 5.42
N LEU A 126 25.05 5.44 4.10
CA LEU A 126 26.05 4.84 3.23
C LEU A 126 27.12 5.88 2.85
N PRO A 127 28.36 5.45 2.49
CA PRO A 127 29.44 6.36 2.11
C PRO A 127 29.13 7.24 0.89
N ASP A 128 28.16 6.84 0.07
CA ASP A 128 27.64 7.59 -1.07
C ASP A 128 26.59 8.66 -0.67
N GLN A 129 26.43 8.90 0.63
CA GLN A 129 25.44 9.81 1.23
C GLN A 129 23.99 9.37 1.08
N SER A 130 23.73 8.14 0.62
CA SER A 130 22.37 7.59 0.60
C SER A 130 21.96 7.04 1.98
N GLU A 131 20.66 7.06 2.25
CA GLU A 131 20.06 6.46 3.43
C GLU A 131 19.41 5.12 3.08
N GLU A 132 19.76 4.05 3.80
CA GLU A 132 19.07 2.77 3.78
C GLU A 132 18.39 2.53 5.13
N MET A 133 17.08 2.28 5.11
CA MET A 133 16.31 1.95 6.32
C MET A 133 16.23 0.43 6.49
N ARG A 134 16.94 -0.09 7.49
CA ARG A 134 16.91 -1.50 7.86
C ARG A 134 15.79 -1.75 8.87
N VAL A 135 14.85 -2.61 8.52
CA VAL A 135 13.71 -2.99 9.37
C VAL A 135 13.81 -4.46 9.72
N VAL A 136 13.88 -4.76 11.01
CA VAL A 136 13.95 -6.13 11.52
C VAL A 136 12.57 -6.55 12.01
N LEU A 137 12.11 -7.70 11.54
CA LEU A 137 10.85 -8.33 11.93
C LEU A 137 11.10 -9.49 12.89
N ASN A 138 10.11 -9.80 13.72
CA ASN A 138 10.19 -10.85 14.75
C ASN A 138 10.39 -12.28 14.19
N ASP A 139 9.71 -12.66 13.11
CA ASP A 139 9.80 -14.02 12.54
C ASP A 139 9.47 -13.99 11.04
N GLU A 140 10.32 -14.62 10.23
CA GLU A 140 10.10 -14.79 8.79
C GLU A 140 8.78 -15.52 8.48
N ARG A 141 8.42 -16.52 9.29
CA ARG A 141 7.19 -17.29 9.10
C ARG A 141 5.92 -16.47 9.28
N SER A 142 6.02 -15.34 9.99
CA SER A 142 4.88 -14.45 10.22
C SER A 142 4.64 -13.48 9.05
N LEU A 143 5.64 -13.30 8.17
CA LEU A 143 5.52 -12.45 7.00
C LEU A 143 4.81 -13.24 5.88
N ARG A 144 3.59 -12.79 5.54
CA ARG A 144 2.72 -13.45 4.54
C ARG A 144 3.03 -13.07 3.09
N ILE A 145 4.03 -12.23 2.87
CA ILE A 145 4.44 -11.74 1.56
C ILE A 145 5.96 -11.80 1.47
N ARG A 146 6.50 -11.85 0.26
CA ARG A 146 7.95 -11.83 0.09
C ARG A 146 8.52 -10.51 0.58
N ARG A 147 9.70 -10.53 1.20
CA ARG A 147 10.38 -9.32 1.69
C ARG A 147 10.60 -8.31 0.56
N GLU A 148 10.96 -8.80 -0.63
CA GLU A 148 11.21 -7.96 -1.80
C GLU A 148 9.96 -7.17 -2.23
N VAL A 149 8.78 -7.75 -2.04
CA VAL A 149 7.49 -7.09 -2.33
C VAL A 149 7.23 -5.95 -1.34
N VAL A 150 7.58 -6.15 -0.06
CA VAL A 150 7.46 -5.07 0.95
C VAL A 150 8.40 -3.92 0.60
N GLU A 151 9.66 -4.23 0.29
CA GLU A 151 10.69 -3.24 -0.05
C GLU A 151 10.29 -2.42 -1.28
N ASP A 152 9.81 -3.07 -2.35
CA ASP A 152 9.33 -2.40 -3.57
C ASP A 152 8.10 -1.52 -3.31
N VAL A 153 7.10 -2.01 -2.56
CA VAL A 153 5.91 -1.21 -2.23
C VAL A 153 6.29 0.02 -1.40
N VAL A 154 7.19 -0.13 -0.42
CA VAL A 154 7.64 1.01 0.39
C VAL A 154 8.44 2.00 -0.46
N GLY A 155 9.32 1.53 -1.33
CA GLY A 155 10.05 2.38 -2.26
C GLY A 155 9.12 3.18 -3.17
N ARG A 156 8.10 2.55 -3.76
CA ARG A 156 7.17 3.21 -4.69
C ARG A 156 6.17 4.16 -4.03
N VAL A 157 5.85 3.95 -2.76
CA VAL A 157 4.88 4.77 -2.01
C VAL A 157 5.56 5.89 -1.22
N LYS A 158 6.73 5.62 -0.61
CA LYS A 158 7.44 6.55 0.28
C LYS A 158 8.70 7.15 -0.34
N GLY A 159 9.20 6.61 -1.45
CA GLY A 159 10.42 7.11 -2.09
C GLY A 159 11.68 6.85 -1.27
N VAL A 160 11.69 5.83 -0.42
CA VAL A 160 12.86 5.46 0.40
C VAL A 160 13.30 4.03 0.14
N THR A 161 14.60 3.77 0.32
CA THR A 161 15.16 2.43 0.24
C THR A 161 15.02 1.73 1.59
N VAL A 162 14.35 0.58 1.60
CA VAL A 162 14.15 -0.25 2.80
C VAL A 162 14.74 -1.62 2.58
N ARG A 163 15.33 -2.19 3.62
CA ARG A 163 15.77 -3.58 3.68
C ARG A 163 15.11 -4.30 4.84
N ILE A 164 14.42 -5.39 4.55
CA ILE A 164 13.72 -6.21 5.53
C ILE A 164 14.62 -7.37 5.97
N ASP A 165 14.85 -7.46 7.28
CA ASP A 165 15.56 -8.53 7.95
C ASP A 165 14.68 -9.19 9.03
N PHE A 166 15.17 -10.28 9.60
CA PHE A 166 14.48 -11.00 10.67
C PHE A 166 15.39 -11.16 11.89
N GLU A 167 14.78 -11.21 13.07
CA GLU A 167 15.50 -11.56 14.28
C GLU A 167 16.19 -12.91 14.10
N ARG A 168 17.51 -12.92 14.27
CA ARG A 168 18.23 -14.18 14.40
C ARG A 168 17.81 -14.78 15.73
N ARG A 169 17.05 -15.87 15.69
CA ARG A 169 16.89 -16.74 16.87
C ARG A 169 18.27 -17.25 17.24
N GLY A 170 18.93 -16.58 18.17
CA GLY A 170 20.13 -17.10 18.78
C GLY A 170 19.81 -18.49 19.27
N ARG A 171 20.55 -19.51 18.80
CA ARG A 171 20.64 -20.79 19.52
C ARG A 171 20.95 -20.40 20.96
N ARG A 172 19.96 -20.51 21.87
CA ARG A 172 20.23 -20.52 23.30
C ARG A 172 21.24 -21.65 23.49
N ARG A 173 22.51 -21.31 23.63
CA ARG A 173 23.50 -22.22 24.19
C ARG A 173 23.01 -22.46 25.62
N GLY A 174 22.36 -23.60 25.82
CA GLY A 174 22.12 -24.11 27.15
C GLY A 174 23.47 -24.24 27.84
N PHE A 175 23.60 -23.58 28.98
CA PHE A 175 24.59 -23.91 30.00
C PHE A 175 23.92 -24.83 31.00
#